data_AF-A1DLA1-F1
#
_entry.id   AF-A1DLA1-F1
#
_cell.length_a   1.000
_cell.length_b   1.000
_cell.length_c   1.000
_cell.angle_alpha   90.00
_cell.angle_beta   90.00
_cell.angle_gamma   90.00
#
_symmetry.space_group_name_H-M   'P 1'
#
loop_
_entity.id
_entity.type
_entity.pdbx_description
1 polymer ?
#
loop_
_entity_poly.entity_id
_entity_poly.type
_entity_poly.pdbx_seq_one_letter_code
_entity_poly.pdbx_strand_id
1 'polypeptide(L)'
;MTRVSICYNSSPLTQNTEIEGILDGPFFCHYPRDIFPGEDLARAFEYTLNIIEKQGPFDGVMGFSQGAALACALIADHAKTNSKPLFKVAVFICGATPYKSSGLKELVAEDGKYPVTIPTTHIVGRQDPYYKGSMHLYGICDPSKAVFYDHGSKHHIPFDQANTTAMVSAIEKSIERALNNE
;
A
#
# COMPACT_ATOMS: atom_id res chain seq x y z
N MET A 1 -17.27 3.70 13.88
CA MET A 1 -15.98 4.41 13.98
C MET A 1 -15.02 3.68 13.07
N THR A 2 -14.70 4.20 11.88
CA THR A 2 -13.81 3.55 10.92
C THR A 2 -12.38 3.65 11.42
N ARG A 3 -11.72 2.51 11.69
CA ARG A 3 -10.31 2.50 12.14
C ARG A 3 -9.41 2.20 10.95
N VAL A 4 -8.45 3.07 10.68
CA VAL A 4 -7.46 2.93 9.59
C VAL A 4 -6.11 2.51 10.17
N SER A 5 -5.51 1.46 9.60
CA SER A 5 -4.11 1.11 9.88
C SER A 5 -3.18 1.82 8.90
N ILE A 6 -2.09 2.39 9.41
CA ILE A 6 -0.96 2.86 8.61
C ILE A 6 0.12 1.79 8.71
N CYS A 7 0.68 1.34 7.59
CA CYS A 7 1.82 0.43 7.62
C CYS A 7 3.01 1.15 8.29
N TYR A 8 3.35 0.72 9.51
CA TYR A 8 4.53 1.20 10.23
C TYR A 8 5.76 0.38 9.87
N ASN A 9 6.91 1.04 9.77
CA ASN A 9 8.15 0.37 9.42
C ASN A 9 8.49 -0.75 10.42
N SER A 10 8.88 -1.90 9.90
CA SER A 10 8.96 -3.15 10.68
C SER A 10 10.36 -3.49 11.18
N SER A 11 11.41 -2.86 10.67
CA SER A 11 12.79 -3.11 11.12
C SER A 11 13.73 -1.94 10.85
N PRO A 12 14.75 -1.71 11.70
CA PRO A 12 15.88 -0.89 11.32
C PRO A 12 16.62 -1.61 10.19
N LEU A 13 16.69 -0.98 9.02
CA LEU A 13 17.48 -1.47 7.90
C LEU A 13 18.63 -0.49 7.68
N THR A 14 19.84 -1.01 7.56
CA THR A 14 21.12 -0.28 7.56
C THR A 14 21.38 0.57 6.31
N GLN A 15 20.40 0.80 5.44
CA GLN A 15 20.65 1.52 4.20
C GLN A 15 19.52 2.50 3.89
N ASN A 16 19.58 3.66 4.53
CA ASN A 16 19.05 4.88 3.93
C ASN A 16 20.23 5.84 3.74
N THR A 17 21.07 5.55 2.75
CA THR A 17 22.36 6.21 2.48
C THR A 17 22.24 7.69 2.14
N GLU A 18 21.04 8.19 1.84
CA GLU A 18 20.80 9.60 1.48
C GLU A 18 20.86 10.56 2.69
N ILE A 19 20.65 10.06 3.91
CA ILE A 19 20.61 10.86 5.15
C ILE A 19 21.55 10.34 6.24
N GLU A 20 22.27 9.27 5.94
CA GLU A 20 23.30 8.70 6.80
C GLU A 20 24.45 9.72 6.98
N GLY A 21 24.67 10.17 8.21
CA GLY A 21 25.65 11.23 8.54
C GLY A 21 25.06 12.65 8.60
N ILE A 22 23.78 12.85 8.28
CA ILE A 22 23.06 14.12 8.48
C ILE A 22 22.12 14.04 9.70
N LEU A 23 21.49 12.88 9.92
CA LEU A 23 20.61 12.60 11.05
C LEU A 23 21.07 11.33 11.76
N ASP A 24 21.04 11.35 13.09
CA ASP A 24 21.27 10.16 13.90
C ASP A 24 20.07 9.22 13.74
N GLY A 25 20.34 7.98 13.34
CA GLY A 25 19.35 6.92 13.17
C GLY A 25 18.76 6.42 14.50
N PRO A 26 17.89 5.38 14.46
CA PRO A 26 17.69 4.46 13.34
C PRO A 26 16.71 4.96 12.28
N PHE A 27 16.99 4.61 11.02
CA PHE A 27 16.04 4.70 9.91
C PHE A 27 15.36 3.35 9.74
N PHE A 28 14.07 3.39 9.45
CA PHE A 28 13.27 2.18 9.34
C PHE A 28 12.70 2.05 7.93
N CYS A 29 12.67 0.81 7.44
CA CYS A 29 12.02 0.42 6.19
C CYS A 29 11.23 -0.87 6.47
N HIS A 30 10.28 -1.23 5.61
CA HIS A 30 9.60 -2.51 5.72
C HIS A 30 10.48 -3.67 5.23
N TYR A 31 11.23 -3.43 4.16
CA TYR A 31 12.17 -4.38 3.55
C TYR A 31 13.24 -3.63 2.73
N PRO A 32 14.38 -4.26 2.39
CA PRO A 32 15.42 -3.62 1.58
C PRO A 32 14.91 -3.06 0.25
N ARG A 33 15.47 -1.94 -0.21
CA ARG A 33 15.17 -1.37 -1.52
C ARG A 33 16.05 -1.99 -2.60
N ASP A 34 15.58 -1.91 -3.85
CA ASP A 34 16.32 -2.28 -5.07
C ASP A 34 16.74 -3.76 -5.20
N ILE A 35 16.30 -4.61 -4.27
CA ILE A 35 16.44 -6.07 -4.31
C ILE A 35 15.10 -6.75 -4.01
N PHE A 36 14.99 -8.03 -4.34
CA PHE A 36 13.85 -8.85 -3.94
C PHE A 36 13.79 -8.96 -2.41
N PRO A 37 12.65 -8.62 -1.77
CA PRO A 37 12.54 -8.59 -0.31
C PRO A 37 12.80 -9.93 0.41
N GLY A 38 12.56 -11.06 -0.24
CA GLY A 38 12.68 -12.38 0.38
C GLY A 38 11.98 -12.47 1.75
N GLU A 39 12.72 -12.95 2.76
CA GLU A 39 12.23 -13.11 4.13
C GLU A 39 11.94 -11.79 4.86
N ASP A 40 12.51 -10.65 4.42
CA ASP A 40 12.17 -9.35 5.01
C ASP A 40 10.69 -9.00 4.81
N LEU A 41 10.09 -9.41 3.69
CA LEU A 41 8.66 -9.21 3.46
C LEU A 41 7.82 -10.03 4.42
N ALA A 42 8.22 -11.28 4.69
CA ALA A 42 7.53 -12.13 5.66
C ALA A 42 7.57 -11.52 7.07
N ARG A 43 8.72 -10.96 7.47
CA ARG A 43 8.84 -10.21 8.74
C ARG A 43 7.94 -8.97 8.77
N ALA A 44 7.84 -8.23 7.66
CA ALA A 44 6.95 -7.08 7.56
C ALA A 44 5.46 -7.48 7.63
N PHE A 45 5.10 -8.61 7.03
CA PHE A 45 3.76 -9.20 7.13
C PHE A 45 3.43 -9.54 8.58
N GLU A 46 4.29 -10.31 9.23
CA GLU A 46 4.11 -10.74 10.62
C GLU A 46 3.96 -9.53 11.56
N TYR A 47 4.84 -8.53 11.41
CA TYR A 47 4.76 -7.30 12.18
C TYR A 47 3.41 -6.58 12.00
N THR A 48 2.95 -6.46 10.77
CA THR A 48 1.68 -5.79 10.45
C THR A 48 0.48 -6.57 10.99
N LEU A 49 0.48 -7.91 10.82
CA LEU A 49 -0.57 -8.78 11.32
C LEU A 49 -0.64 -8.76 12.86
N ASN A 50 0.50 -8.73 13.55
CA ASN A 50 0.57 -8.60 15.01
C ASN A 50 -0.06 -7.28 15.50
N ILE A 51 0.07 -6.17 14.74
CA ILE A 51 -0.62 -4.91 15.06
C ILE A 51 -2.13 -5.06 14.85
N ILE A 52 -2.55 -5.66 13.73
CA ILE A 52 -3.97 -5.90 13.43
C ILE A 52 -4.61 -6.76 14.51
N GLU A 53 -3.93 -7.80 14.98
CA GLU A 53 -4.42 -8.66 16.06
C GLU A 53 -4.57 -7.89 17.38
N LYS A 54 -3.53 -7.14 17.79
CA LYS A 54 -3.52 -6.45 19.09
C LYS A 54 -4.40 -5.22 19.15
N GLN A 55 -4.50 -4.49 18.03
CA GLN A 55 -5.12 -3.17 18.00
C GLN A 55 -6.33 -3.10 17.09
N GLY A 56 -6.62 -4.13 16.29
CA GLY A 56 -7.77 -4.15 15.40
C GLY A 56 -9.11 -4.29 16.13
N PRO A 57 -10.19 -4.59 15.38
CA PRO A 57 -10.21 -4.65 13.92
C PRO A 57 -10.00 -3.26 13.29
N PHE A 58 -9.42 -3.25 12.09
CA PHE A 58 -9.31 -2.07 11.23
C PHE A 58 -10.21 -2.26 10.01
N ASP A 59 -11.01 -1.25 9.68
CA ASP A 59 -11.89 -1.28 8.51
C ASP A 59 -11.12 -0.97 7.23
N GLY A 60 -10.01 -0.23 7.31
CA GLY A 60 -9.22 0.15 6.16
C GLY A 60 -7.72 0.19 6.43
N VAL A 61 -6.94 0.24 5.36
CA VAL A 61 -5.48 0.40 5.40
C VAL A 61 -5.05 1.52 4.46
N MET A 62 -4.05 2.29 4.87
CA MET A 62 -3.42 3.32 4.05
C MET A 62 -1.91 3.14 4.05
N GLY A 63 -1.30 3.16 2.87
CA GLY A 63 0.14 3.02 2.71
C GLY A 63 0.70 4.05 1.74
N PHE A 64 1.91 4.53 2.05
CA PHE A 64 2.71 5.36 1.15
C PHE A 64 3.91 4.54 0.65
N SER A 65 4.24 4.65 -0.65
CA SER A 65 5.44 4.03 -1.22
C SER A 65 5.54 2.53 -0.92
N GLN A 66 6.59 2.10 -0.21
CA GLN A 66 6.77 0.72 0.22
C GLN A 66 5.63 0.20 1.12
N GLY A 67 5.05 1.06 1.95
CA GLY A 67 3.90 0.69 2.79
C GLY A 67 2.64 0.37 1.98
N ALA A 68 2.46 1.03 0.82
CA ALA A 68 1.37 0.70 -0.10
C ALA A 68 1.55 -0.68 -0.73
N ALA A 69 2.78 -0.99 -1.17
CA ALA A 69 3.13 -2.29 -1.72
C ALA A 69 2.95 -3.41 -0.68
N LEU A 70 3.39 -3.18 0.56
CA LEU A 70 3.20 -4.09 1.69
C LEU A 70 1.71 -4.34 1.97
N ALA A 71 0.91 -3.28 2.11
CA ALA A 71 -0.53 -3.40 2.35
C ALA A 71 -1.22 -4.20 1.24
N CYS A 72 -0.89 -3.90 -0.02
CA CYS A 72 -1.45 -4.58 -1.17
C CYS A 72 -1.08 -6.06 -1.22
N ALA A 73 0.20 -6.38 -0.96
CA ALA A 73 0.68 -7.76 -0.89
C ALA A 73 0.01 -8.54 0.25
N LEU A 74 -0.19 -7.92 1.40
CA LEU A 74 -0.84 -8.53 2.56
C LEU A 74 -2.33 -8.83 2.28
N ILE A 75 -3.06 -7.89 1.65
CA ILE A 75 -4.46 -8.11 1.24
C ILE A 75 -4.56 -9.29 0.28
N ALA A 76 -3.71 -9.30 -0.75
CA ALA A 76 -3.71 -10.35 -1.77
C ALA A 76 -3.33 -11.71 -1.20
N ASP A 77 -2.38 -11.77 -0.26
CA ASP A 77 -1.99 -13.03 0.38
C ASP A 77 -3.09 -13.58 1.30
N HIS A 78 -3.71 -12.71 2.11
CA HIS A 78 -4.83 -13.07 2.97
C HIS A 78 -6.00 -13.67 2.18
N ALA A 79 -6.33 -13.09 1.01
CA ALA A 79 -7.44 -13.53 0.16
C ALA A 79 -7.26 -14.95 -0.42
N LYS A 80 -6.04 -15.51 -0.44
CA LYS A 80 -5.79 -16.87 -0.93
C LYS A 80 -6.42 -17.94 -0.05
N THR A 81 -6.52 -17.70 1.24
CA THR A 81 -6.95 -18.68 2.25
C THR A 81 -8.17 -18.22 3.06
N ASN A 82 -8.60 -16.97 2.90
CA ASN A 82 -9.72 -16.40 3.63
C ASN A 82 -10.75 -15.79 2.68
N SER A 83 -12.02 -16.17 2.86
CA SER A 83 -13.15 -15.58 2.11
C SER A 83 -13.54 -14.19 2.65
N LYS A 84 -13.30 -13.93 3.94
CA LYS A 84 -13.53 -12.61 4.54
C LYS A 84 -12.30 -11.72 4.31
N PRO A 85 -12.46 -10.53 3.73
CA PRO A 85 -11.34 -9.65 3.46
C PRO A 85 -10.72 -9.12 4.76
N LEU A 86 -9.40 -8.89 4.74
CA LEU A 86 -8.64 -8.38 5.88
C LEU A 86 -9.03 -6.93 6.23
N PHE A 87 -9.28 -6.12 5.20
CA PHE A 87 -9.78 -4.75 5.27
C PHE A 87 -10.95 -4.59 4.32
N LYS A 88 -11.83 -3.63 4.57
CA LYS A 88 -12.94 -3.28 3.67
C LYS A 88 -12.52 -2.31 2.56
N VAL A 89 -11.49 -1.51 2.79
CA VAL A 89 -10.99 -0.50 1.83
C VAL A 89 -9.48 -0.32 1.98
N ALA A 90 -8.78 0.01 0.89
CA ALA A 90 -7.37 0.36 0.93
C ALA A 90 -7.05 1.65 0.16
N VAL A 91 -6.09 2.42 0.67
CA VAL A 91 -5.58 3.63 0.03
C VAL A 91 -4.08 3.49 -0.21
N PHE A 92 -3.67 3.61 -1.47
CA PHE A 92 -2.29 3.47 -1.92
C PHE A 92 -1.81 4.80 -2.48
N ILE A 93 -0.78 5.38 -1.84
CA ILE A 93 -0.23 6.68 -2.21
C ILE A 93 1.20 6.49 -2.72
N CYS A 94 1.48 6.90 -3.96
CA CYS A 94 2.77 6.74 -4.64
C CYS A 94 3.35 5.33 -4.47
N GLY A 95 2.52 4.30 -4.60
CA GLY A 95 2.87 2.94 -4.21
C GLY A 95 4.00 2.33 -5.03
N ALA A 96 4.87 1.57 -4.36
CA ALA A 96 5.91 0.76 -5.00
C ALA A 96 5.33 -0.54 -5.59
N THR A 97 6.15 -1.31 -6.31
CA THR A 97 5.75 -2.62 -6.83
C THR A 97 5.47 -3.61 -5.69
N PRO A 98 4.28 -4.22 -5.62
CA PRO A 98 3.95 -5.28 -4.67
C PRO A 98 4.58 -6.63 -5.06
N TYR A 99 4.92 -7.43 -4.05
CA TYR A 99 5.51 -8.75 -4.19
C TYR A 99 4.56 -9.85 -3.70
N LYS A 100 4.77 -11.09 -4.16
CA LYS A 100 4.16 -12.27 -3.53
C LYS A 100 4.74 -12.44 -2.12
N SER A 101 4.02 -13.12 -1.23
CA SER A 101 4.43 -13.37 0.16
C SER A 101 5.81 -14.02 0.33
N SER A 102 6.33 -14.71 -0.69
CA SER A 102 7.70 -15.21 -0.67
C SER A 102 8.76 -14.11 -0.75
N GLY A 103 8.41 -12.90 -1.18
CA GLY A 103 9.33 -11.79 -1.44
C GLY A 103 10.26 -12.01 -2.64
N LEU A 104 10.12 -13.10 -3.39
CA LEU A 104 11.03 -13.47 -4.49
C LEU A 104 10.48 -13.18 -5.89
N LYS A 105 9.22 -12.78 -5.99
CA LYS A 105 8.54 -12.47 -7.26
C LYS A 105 7.55 -11.34 -7.05
N GLU A 106 7.40 -10.51 -8.05
CA GLU A 106 6.35 -9.50 -8.08
C GLU A 106 4.96 -10.15 -8.08
N LEU A 107 4.00 -9.48 -7.44
CA LEU A 107 2.61 -9.86 -7.50
C LEU A 107 2.04 -9.37 -8.83
N VAL A 108 1.36 -10.23 -9.57
CA VAL A 108 0.79 -9.92 -10.88
C VAL A 108 -0.67 -10.35 -10.92
N ALA A 109 -1.49 -9.64 -11.70
CA ALA A 109 -2.83 -10.08 -12.06
C ALA A 109 -2.74 -11.11 -13.20
N GLU A 110 -3.72 -12.01 -13.23
CA GLU A 110 -3.97 -12.87 -14.39
C GLU A 110 -5.18 -12.31 -15.15
N ASP A 111 -5.36 -12.70 -16.41
CA ASP A 111 -6.45 -12.19 -17.24
C ASP A 111 -7.83 -12.37 -16.55
N GLY A 112 -8.47 -11.25 -16.26
CA GLY A 112 -9.78 -11.19 -15.59
C GLY A 112 -9.78 -11.63 -14.12
N LYS A 113 -8.61 -11.81 -13.49
CA LYS A 113 -8.48 -12.21 -12.08
C LYS A 113 -7.55 -11.28 -11.31
N TYR A 114 -8.15 -10.49 -10.43
CA TYR A 114 -7.44 -9.50 -9.61
C TYR A 114 -7.14 -10.05 -8.22
N PRO A 115 -5.86 -10.05 -7.78
CA PRO A 115 -5.49 -10.44 -6.42
C PRO A 115 -6.14 -9.60 -5.31
N VAL A 116 -6.52 -8.35 -5.62
CA VAL A 116 -7.16 -7.42 -4.67
C VAL A 116 -8.53 -7.00 -5.20
N THR A 117 -9.60 -7.41 -4.52
CA THR A 117 -11.00 -7.22 -4.96
C THR A 117 -11.83 -6.37 -4.00
N ILE A 118 -11.18 -5.73 -3.01
CA ILE A 118 -11.81 -4.71 -2.17
C ILE A 118 -11.76 -3.35 -2.89
N PRO A 119 -12.62 -2.39 -2.53
CA PRO A 119 -12.46 -1.00 -2.96
C PRO A 119 -11.08 -0.43 -2.63
N THR A 120 -10.45 0.19 -3.64
CA THR A 120 -9.11 0.78 -3.52
C THR A 120 -9.10 2.22 -4.01
N THR A 121 -8.26 3.06 -3.41
CA THR A 121 -7.90 4.39 -3.93
C THR A 121 -6.42 4.38 -4.30
N HIS A 122 -6.10 4.84 -5.49
CA HIS A 122 -4.73 4.98 -6.00
C HIS A 122 -4.45 6.46 -6.22
N ILE A 123 -3.57 7.01 -5.39
CA ILE A 123 -3.09 8.39 -5.49
C ILE A 123 -1.66 8.32 -6.01
N VAL A 124 -1.39 8.87 -7.18
CA VAL A 124 -0.09 8.75 -7.85
C VAL A 124 0.46 10.11 -8.24
N GLY A 125 1.77 10.23 -8.33
CA GLY A 125 2.43 11.42 -8.88
C GLY A 125 2.96 11.15 -10.27
N ARG A 126 2.45 11.82 -11.32
CA ARG A 126 2.92 11.63 -12.69
C ARG A 126 4.44 11.74 -12.87
N GLN A 127 5.10 12.57 -12.07
CA GLN A 127 6.54 12.83 -12.12
C GLN A 127 7.32 11.97 -11.11
N ASP A 128 6.66 11.02 -10.44
CA ASP A 128 7.30 10.07 -9.54
C ASP A 128 8.24 9.13 -10.32
N PRO A 129 9.53 9.01 -9.96
CA PRO A 129 10.42 8.01 -10.57
C PRO A 129 9.90 6.57 -10.44
N TYR A 130 9.06 6.29 -9.44
CA TYR A 130 8.43 4.99 -9.19
C TYR A 130 7.02 4.87 -9.75
N TYR A 131 6.56 5.80 -10.59
CA TYR A 131 5.21 5.80 -11.18
C TYR A 131 4.82 4.46 -11.83
N LYS A 132 5.78 3.77 -12.47
CA LYS A 132 5.55 2.43 -13.04
C LYS A 132 5.12 1.41 -11.98
N GLY A 133 5.73 1.46 -10.79
CA GLY A 133 5.34 0.60 -9.67
C GLY A 133 3.92 0.92 -9.17
N SER A 134 3.54 2.21 -9.15
CA SER A 134 2.18 2.60 -8.79
C SER A 134 1.14 2.11 -9.80
N MET A 135 1.46 2.17 -11.10
CA MET A 135 0.60 1.64 -12.15
C MET A 135 0.53 0.11 -12.14
N HIS A 136 1.63 -0.56 -11.79
CA HIS A 136 1.63 -2.00 -11.58
C HIS A 136 0.73 -2.40 -10.41
N LEU A 137 0.84 -1.68 -9.28
CA LEU A 137 -0.05 -1.86 -8.12
C LEU A 137 -1.51 -1.61 -8.52
N TYR A 138 -1.81 -0.57 -9.31
CA TYR A 138 -3.15 -0.34 -9.85
C TYR A 138 -3.66 -1.53 -10.68
N GLY A 139 -2.80 -2.10 -11.54
CA GLY A 139 -3.17 -3.23 -12.41
C GLY A 139 -3.49 -4.53 -11.68
N ILE A 140 -3.14 -4.67 -10.41
CA ILE A 140 -3.49 -5.86 -9.60
C ILE A 140 -4.77 -5.71 -8.77
N CYS A 141 -5.36 -4.51 -8.76
CA CYS A 141 -6.62 -4.23 -8.10
C CYS A 141 -7.77 -4.33 -9.09
N ASP A 142 -8.94 -4.75 -8.60
CA ASP A 142 -10.17 -4.79 -9.40
C ASP A 142 -10.52 -3.39 -9.93
N PRO A 143 -10.45 -3.16 -11.26
CA PRO A 143 -10.64 -1.84 -11.84
C PRO A 143 -12.09 -1.34 -11.71
N SER A 144 -13.07 -2.23 -11.49
CA SER A 144 -14.45 -1.82 -11.24
C SER A 144 -14.62 -1.13 -9.88
N LYS A 145 -13.72 -1.43 -8.93
CA LYS A 145 -13.76 -0.92 -7.55
C LYS A 145 -12.64 0.07 -7.23
N ALA A 146 -11.64 0.18 -8.09
CA ALA A 146 -10.56 1.13 -7.93
C ALA A 146 -10.99 2.57 -8.28
N VAL A 147 -10.52 3.52 -7.48
CA VAL A 147 -10.59 4.97 -7.74
C VAL A 147 -9.17 5.48 -7.95
N PHE A 148 -8.95 6.32 -8.96
CA PHE A 148 -7.61 6.78 -9.35
C PHE A 148 -7.53 8.31 -9.35
N TYR A 149 -6.47 8.85 -8.76
CA TYR A 149 -6.15 10.27 -8.76
C TYR A 149 -4.66 10.48 -9.02
N ASP A 150 -4.33 11.32 -10.01
CA ASP A 150 -2.96 11.71 -10.32
C ASP A 150 -2.74 13.15 -9.88
N HIS A 151 -1.93 13.35 -8.83
CA HIS A 151 -1.61 14.68 -8.30
C HIS A 151 -0.49 15.38 -9.08
N GLY A 152 0.02 14.77 -10.15
CA GLY A 152 0.93 15.37 -11.12
C GLY A 152 2.36 15.63 -10.63
N SER A 153 2.65 15.43 -9.34
CA SER A 153 3.94 15.79 -8.72
C SER A 153 4.89 14.58 -8.62
N LYS A 154 5.97 14.71 -7.84
CA LYS A 154 6.99 13.66 -7.63
C LYS A 154 6.55 12.63 -6.57
N HIS A 155 7.50 11.88 -6.01
CA HIS A 155 7.30 10.90 -4.95
C HIS A 155 7.06 11.53 -3.56
N HIS A 156 5.88 12.12 -3.34
CA HIS A 156 5.51 12.69 -2.04
C HIS A 156 4.00 12.82 -1.91
N ILE A 157 3.53 13.08 -0.70
CA ILE A 157 2.15 13.50 -0.45
C ILE A 157 2.08 15.02 -0.65
N PRO A 158 1.29 15.54 -1.60
CA PRO A 158 1.11 16.98 -1.75
C PRO A 158 0.45 17.59 -0.51
N PHE A 159 0.83 18.83 -0.20
CA PHE A 159 0.29 19.59 0.95
C PHE A 159 -0.48 20.84 0.52
N ASP A 160 -0.65 21.05 -0.79
CA ASP A 160 -1.53 22.12 -1.28
C ASP A 160 -3.01 21.73 -1.12
N GLN A 161 -3.85 22.76 -1.00
CA GLN A 161 -5.27 22.58 -0.72
C GLN A 161 -5.99 21.84 -1.85
N ALA A 162 -5.67 22.14 -3.11
CA ALA A 162 -6.34 21.57 -4.26
C ALA A 162 -6.13 20.05 -4.33
N ASN A 163 -4.88 19.60 -4.21
CA ASN A 163 -4.57 18.17 -4.15
C ASN A 163 -5.15 17.52 -2.90
N THR A 164 -5.10 18.18 -1.74
CA THR A 164 -5.70 17.65 -0.50
C THR A 164 -7.18 17.35 -0.68
N THR A 165 -7.95 18.31 -1.21
CA THR A 165 -9.38 18.14 -1.45
C THR A 165 -9.66 17.03 -2.46
N ALA A 166 -8.89 16.95 -3.54
CA ALA A 166 -9.08 15.91 -4.55
C ALA A 166 -8.72 14.50 -4.05
N MET A 167 -7.64 14.37 -3.27
CA MET A 167 -7.26 13.11 -2.62
C MET A 167 -8.34 12.64 -1.64
N VAL A 168 -8.88 13.55 -0.80
CA VAL A 168 -9.98 13.23 0.12
C VAL A 168 -11.21 12.75 -0.65
N SER A 169 -11.62 13.47 -1.71
CA SER A 169 -12.77 13.06 -2.54
C SER A 169 -12.57 11.67 -3.18
N ALA A 170 -11.35 11.34 -3.58
CA ALA A 170 -11.04 10.01 -4.11
C ALA A 170 -11.14 8.91 -3.04
N ILE A 171 -10.67 9.20 -1.82
CA ILE A 171 -10.74 8.28 -0.67
C ILE A 171 -12.19 8.05 -0.24
N GLU A 172 -12.98 9.11 -0.14
CA GLU A 172 -14.40 9.05 0.23
C GLU A 172 -15.19 8.16 -0.73
N LYS A 173 -14.95 8.25 -2.04
CA LYS A 173 -15.59 7.37 -3.04
C LYS A 173 -15.31 5.88 -2.80
N SER A 174 -14.07 5.52 -2.44
CA SER A 174 -13.74 4.11 -2.15
C SER A 174 -14.33 3.66 -0.81
N ILE A 175 -14.47 4.56 0.17
CA ILE A 175 -15.18 4.29 1.43
C ILE A 175 -16.67 4.04 1.15
N GLU A 176 -17.31 4.88 0.33
CA GLU A 176 -18.72 4.70 -0.06
C GLU A 176 -18.95 3.34 -0.74
N ARG A 177 -18.09 2.96 -1.70
CA ARG A 177 -18.13 1.61 -2.31
C ARG A 177 -18.05 0.50 -1.27
N ALA A 178 -17.14 0.64 -0.30
CA ALA A 178 -16.96 -0.34 0.77
C ALA A 178 -18.17 -0.43 1.71
N LEU A 179 -18.88 0.68 1.94
CA LEU A 179 -20.11 0.70 2.74
C LEU A 179 -21.31 0.10 1.97
N ASN A 180 -21.35 0.27 0.65
CA ASN A 180 -22.41 -0.24 -0.21
C ASN A 180 -22.19 -1.70 -0.67
N ASN A 181 -21.01 -2.29 -0.38
CA ASN A 181 -20.57 -3.59 -0.89
C ASN A 181 -20.45 -3.64 -2.42
N GLU A 182 -20.05 -2.52 -3.02
CA GLU A 182 -19.83 -2.34 -4.45
C GLU A 182 -18.39 -2.72 -4.87
#